data_AF-A0AAW7NDI6-F1
#
_entry.id   AF-A0AAW7NDI6-F1
#
_cell.length_a   1.000
_cell.length_b   1.000
_cell.length_c   1.000
_cell.angle_alpha   90.00
_cell.angle_beta   90.00
_cell.angle_gamma   90.00
#
_symmetry.space_group_name_H-M   'P 1'
#
loop_
_entity.id
_entity.type
_entity.pdbx_description
1 polymer ?
#
loop_
_entity_poly.entity_id
_entity_poly.type
_entity_poly.pdbx_seq_one_letter_code
_entity_poly.pdbx_strand_id
1 'polypeptide(L)'
;MDGNYENITKIINYESSIQFVEKKFRSPDRFYCELNALNLCDGVIKCPKVLDIDKKNLRINLSFIYGESIIAQQTNTTHLINLAEILQKLHCIKVENFGYLNSDVTSQLDNWLIYLTNRFNKRVLDLGLNIENINKFESYFKSNLDNLICEDLKPVLMHHDLKPANIIVTPNNDIALIDFDRACGGDPVSDLAKLYSRTFHREETNEWFFFLERYLGKTTDKDIMKRIEFYDVLHSMGSIAYYNSNPSLKYKKIADNAKTHIRRIVNLEF
;
A
#
# COMPACT_ATOMS: atom_id res chain seq x y z
N MET A 1 8.17 22.38 -13.15
CA MET A 1 8.61 21.33 -14.09
C MET A 1 8.36 19.98 -13.46
N ASP A 2 7.12 19.53 -13.64
CA ASP A 2 6.64 18.16 -13.89
C ASP A 2 7.53 17.01 -13.43
N GLY A 3 7.41 16.66 -12.15
CA GLY A 3 7.67 15.29 -11.76
C GLY A 3 6.70 14.37 -12.50
N ASN A 4 7.20 13.22 -12.97
CA ASN A 4 6.43 12.07 -13.45
C ASN A 4 5.50 11.51 -12.35
N TYR A 5 4.56 12.32 -11.86
CA TYR A 5 3.46 11.82 -11.06
C TYR A 5 2.50 11.12 -12.01
N GLU A 6 2.16 9.89 -11.64
CA GLU A 6 1.40 8.95 -12.46
C GLU A 6 -0.04 9.47 -12.70
N ASN A 7 -0.51 10.37 -11.83
CA ASN A 7 -1.74 11.14 -11.93
C ASN A 7 -1.47 12.63 -11.65
N ILE A 8 -2.26 13.54 -12.23
CA ILE A 8 -2.28 14.97 -11.90
C ILE A 8 -3.40 15.20 -10.89
N THR A 9 -3.05 15.64 -9.69
CA THR A 9 -4.00 15.93 -8.61
C THR A 9 -4.08 17.43 -8.38
N LYS A 10 -5.29 17.99 -8.35
CA LYS A 10 -5.53 19.41 -8.05
C LYS A 10 -6.61 19.55 -6.98
N ILE A 11 -6.37 20.41 -6.01
CA ILE A 11 -7.41 20.86 -5.08
C ILE A 11 -8.09 22.05 -5.74
N ILE A 12 -9.40 21.97 -5.90
CA ILE A 12 -10.22 23.02 -6.48
C ILE A 12 -11.05 23.66 -5.36
N ASN A 13 -10.96 24.98 -5.24
CA ASN A 13 -11.70 25.78 -4.28
C ASN A 13 -12.78 26.58 -5.02
N TYR A 14 -14.02 26.49 -4.57
CA TYR A 14 -15.07 27.43 -4.98
C TYR A 14 -15.25 28.53 -3.94
N GLU A 15 -15.72 29.70 -4.39
CA GLU A 15 -16.05 30.86 -3.54
C GLU A 15 -17.02 30.51 -2.40
N SER A 16 -17.82 29.45 -2.58
CA SER A 16 -18.78 28.93 -1.60
C SER A 16 -18.18 27.98 -0.55
N SER A 17 -16.87 28.00 -0.31
CA SER A 17 -16.13 27.13 0.64
C SER A 17 -16.15 25.61 0.34
N ILE A 18 -16.69 25.21 -0.81
CA ILE A 18 -16.66 23.80 -1.26
C ILE A 18 -15.27 23.50 -1.84
N GLN A 19 -14.61 22.48 -1.29
CA GLN A 19 -13.35 21.95 -1.79
C GLN A 19 -13.55 20.55 -2.36
N PHE A 20 -12.98 20.29 -3.52
CA PHE A 20 -12.89 18.95 -4.09
C PHE A 20 -11.51 18.69 -4.69
N VAL A 21 -11.20 17.41 -4.87
CA VAL A 21 -9.95 16.95 -5.47
C VAL A 21 -10.25 16.45 -6.87
N GLU A 22 -9.69 17.10 -7.89
CA GLU A 22 -9.67 16.57 -9.25
C GLU A 22 -8.42 15.70 -9.43
N LYS A 23 -8.60 14.43 -9.77
CA LYS A 23 -7.51 13.53 -10.20
C LYS A 23 -7.67 13.19 -11.67
N LYS A 24 -6.64 13.48 -12.47
CA LYS A 24 -6.53 13.04 -13.87
C LYS A 24 -5.45 11.99 -14.00
N PHE A 25 -5.81 10.80 -14.45
CA PHE A 25 -4.94 9.63 -14.50
C PHE A 25 -4.30 9.50 -15.88
N ARG A 26 -3.05 9.03 -15.93
CA ARG A 26 -2.40 8.64 -17.20
C ARG A 26 -2.63 7.18 -17.55
N SER A 27 -2.96 6.35 -16.55
CA SER A 27 -3.14 4.91 -16.68
C SER A 27 -4.62 4.55 -16.45
N PRO A 28 -5.27 3.87 -17.41
CA PRO A 28 -6.61 3.32 -17.22
C PRO A 28 -6.69 2.41 -15.99
N ASP A 29 -5.67 1.57 -15.77
CA ASP A 29 -5.67 0.62 -14.65
C ASP A 29 -5.80 1.31 -13.30
N ARG A 30 -5.06 2.41 -13.10
CA ARG A 30 -5.13 3.19 -11.85
C ARG A 30 -6.46 3.90 -11.66
N PHE A 31 -6.98 4.45 -12.75
CA PHE A 31 -8.29 5.08 -12.74
C PHE A 31 -9.35 4.09 -12.27
N TYR A 32 -9.36 2.87 -12.84
CA TYR A 32 -10.30 1.84 -12.44
C TYR A 32 -10.01 1.28 -11.04
N CYS A 33 -8.74 1.12 -10.64
CA CYS A 33 -8.39 0.74 -9.27
C CYS A 33 -8.98 1.70 -8.24
N GLU A 34 -8.74 3.01 -8.40
CA GLU A 34 -9.23 3.99 -7.45
C GLU A 34 -10.75 4.07 -7.46
N LEU A 35 -11.38 4.08 -8.65
CA LEU A 35 -12.83 4.11 -8.76
C LEU A 35 -13.49 2.89 -8.09
N ASN A 36 -12.99 1.69 -8.38
CA ASN A 36 -13.56 0.45 -7.84
C ASN A 36 -13.35 0.34 -6.33
N ALA A 37 -12.15 0.70 -5.84
CA ALA A 37 -11.87 0.70 -4.41
C ALA A 37 -12.73 1.72 -3.65
N LEU A 38 -12.89 2.94 -4.17
CA LEU A 38 -13.73 3.95 -3.52
C LEU A 38 -15.21 3.53 -3.48
N ASN A 39 -15.71 2.86 -4.53
CA ASN A 39 -17.06 2.31 -4.52
C ASN A 39 -17.25 1.21 -3.45
N LEU A 40 -16.24 0.36 -3.26
CA LEU A 40 -16.27 -0.69 -2.22
C LEU A 40 -16.15 -0.11 -0.81
N CYS A 41 -15.42 0.99 -0.65
CA CYS A 41 -15.20 1.66 0.62
C CYS A 41 -16.37 2.56 1.06
N ASP A 42 -17.26 2.97 0.14
CA ASP A 42 -18.33 3.91 0.42
C ASP A 42 -19.27 3.39 1.52
N GLY A 43 -19.48 4.22 2.55
CA GLY A 43 -20.24 3.85 3.74
C GLY A 43 -19.56 2.87 4.72
N VAL A 44 -18.40 2.30 4.38
CA VAL A 44 -17.69 1.33 5.25
C VAL A 44 -16.54 1.99 6.00
N ILE A 45 -15.71 2.77 5.30
CA ILE A 45 -14.58 3.49 5.89
C ILE A 45 -14.63 4.97 5.53
N LYS A 46 -13.87 5.78 6.26
CA LYS A 46 -13.70 7.21 5.96
C LYS A 46 -12.70 7.36 4.82
N CYS A 47 -13.19 7.68 3.63
CA CYS A 47 -12.40 7.93 2.43
C CYS A 47 -13.06 9.02 1.56
N PRO A 48 -12.41 9.54 0.51
CA PRO A 48 -13.02 10.45 -0.43
C PRO A 48 -14.25 9.82 -1.11
N LYS A 49 -15.32 10.59 -1.26
CA LYS A 49 -16.50 10.21 -2.04
C LYS A 49 -16.31 10.60 -3.49
N VAL A 50 -16.76 9.75 -4.40
CA VAL A 50 -16.78 10.07 -5.84
C VAL A 50 -17.91 11.05 -6.12
N LEU A 51 -17.58 12.23 -6.66
CA LEU A 51 -18.53 13.30 -6.98
C LEU A 51 -18.89 13.34 -8.47
N ASP A 52 -17.90 13.16 -9.34
CA ASP A 52 -18.05 13.15 -10.80
C ASP A 52 -16.99 12.24 -11.44
N ILE A 53 -17.33 11.64 -12.58
CA ILE A 53 -16.47 10.72 -13.32
C ILE A 53 -16.50 11.08 -14.81
N ASP A 54 -15.32 11.29 -15.40
CA ASP A 54 -15.13 11.37 -16.84
C ASP A 54 -14.19 10.25 -17.29
N LYS A 55 -14.79 9.11 -17.67
CA LYS A 55 -14.06 7.92 -18.13
C LYS A 55 -13.28 8.18 -19.42
N LYS A 56 -13.76 9.06 -20.30
CA LYS A 56 -13.11 9.37 -21.59
C LYS A 56 -11.76 10.06 -21.36
N ASN A 57 -11.71 10.95 -20.37
CA ASN A 57 -10.49 11.68 -20.02
C ASN A 57 -9.75 11.11 -18.80
N LEU A 58 -10.17 9.94 -18.30
CA LEU A 58 -9.67 9.30 -17.09
C LEU A 58 -9.58 10.28 -15.92
N ARG A 59 -10.69 10.95 -15.60
CA ARG A 59 -10.76 11.95 -14.53
C ARG A 59 -11.81 11.56 -13.49
N ILE A 60 -11.46 11.74 -12.22
CA ILE A 60 -12.38 11.58 -11.08
C ILE A 60 -12.34 12.86 -10.25
N ASN A 61 -13.50 13.40 -9.91
CA ASN A 61 -13.64 14.43 -8.89
C ASN A 61 -14.06 13.76 -7.58
N LEU A 62 -13.31 14.04 -6.52
CA LEU A 62 -13.46 13.44 -5.21
C LEU A 62 -13.77 14.49 -4.15
N SER A 63 -14.58 14.15 -3.14
CA SER A 63 -14.76 15.02 -1.98
C SER A 63 -13.43 15.27 -1.29
N PHE A 64 -13.15 16.52 -0.92
CA PHE A 64 -11.96 16.83 -0.14
C PHE A 64 -12.08 16.27 1.29
N ILE A 65 -11.00 15.70 1.81
CA ILE A 65 -10.90 15.25 3.20
C ILE A 65 -10.06 16.26 3.98
N TYR A 66 -10.69 16.96 4.92
CA TYR A 66 -10.00 17.88 5.81
C TYR A 66 -9.16 17.13 6.84
N GLY A 67 -7.91 17.56 7.00
CA GLY A 67 -6.97 17.00 7.96
C GLY A 67 -5.53 17.11 7.50
N GLU A 68 -4.65 16.47 8.26
CA GLU A 68 -3.22 16.41 7.98
C GLU A 68 -2.75 14.96 7.83
N SER A 69 -1.70 14.74 7.06
CA SER A 69 -1.11 13.41 6.94
C SER A 69 -0.56 12.95 8.29
N ILE A 70 -0.79 11.69 8.66
CA ILE A 70 -0.22 11.10 9.86
C ILE A 70 1.31 11.16 9.77
N ILE A 71 1.97 11.51 10.87
CA ILE A 71 3.43 11.42 10.99
C ILE A 71 3.70 10.59 12.22
N ALA A 72 4.43 9.48 12.08
CA ALA A 72 4.64 8.50 13.15
C ALA A 72 5.21 9.13 14.44
N GLN A 73 6.07 10.14 14.33
CA GLN A 73 6.63 10.84 15.50
C GLN A 73 5.60 11.70 16.26
N GLN A 74 4.40 11.90 15.70
CA GLN A 74 3.32 12.68 16.29
C GLN A 74 2.07 11.83 16.54
N THR A 75 2.12 10.51 16.31
CA THR A 75 0.97 9.63 16.57
C THR A 75 0.79 9.41 18.05
N ASN A 76 -0.40 9.74 18.55
CA ASN A 76 -0.82 9.38 19.90
C ASN A 76 -1.62 8.06 19.90
N THR A 77 -1.93 7.55 21.08
CA THR A 77 -2.68 6.31 21.27
C THR A 77 -4.02 6.30 20.53
N THR A 78 -4.75 7.43 20.50
CA THR A 78 -6.04 7.55 19.78
C THR A 78 -5.85 7.38 18.28
N HIS A 79 -4.81 7.97 17.70
CA HIS A 79 -4.51 7.80 16.27
C HIS A 79 -4.19 6.34 15.94
N LEU A 80 -3.44 5.64 16.79
CA LEU A 80 -3.10 4.22 16.60
C LEU A 80 -4.34 3.32 16.70
N ILE A 81 -5.23 3.59 17.65
CA ILE A 81 -6.52 2.88 17.77
C ILE A 81 -7.36 3.07 16.51
N ASN A 82 -7.55 4.32 16.09
CA ASN A 82 -8.38 4.66 14.93
C ASN A 82 -7.78 4.12 13.63
N LEU A 83 -6.45 4.06 13.51
CA LEU A 83 -5.76 3.46 12.37
C LEU A 83 -5.96 1.93 12.33
N ALA A 84 -5.89 1.26 13.47
CA ALA A 84 -6.15 -0.18 13.55
C ALA A 84 -7.60 -0.49 13.16
N GLU A 85 -8.56 0.28 13.67
CA GLU A 85 -9.99 0.08 13.41
C GLU A 85 -10.37 0.35 11.94
N ILE A 86 -9.84 1.39 11.31
CA ILE A 86 -10.13 1.64 9.89
C ILE A 86 -9.53 0.57 8.99
N LEU A 87 -8.33 0.05 9.32
CA LEU A 87 -7.71 -1.03 8.56
C LEU A 87 -8.44 -2.36 8.78
N GLN A 88 -8.94 -2.65 9.98
CA GLN A 88 -9.82 -3.79 10.21
C GLN A 88 -11.08 -3.71 9.34
N LYS A 89 -11.72 -2.53 9.28
CA LYS A 89 -12.90 -2.32 8.43
C LYS A 89 -12.57 -2.49 6.94
N LEU A 90 -11.46 -1.92 6.48
CA LEU A 90 -10.98 -2.08 5.10
C LEU A 90 -10.77 -3.57 4.76
N HIS A 91 -10.03 -4.28 5.60
CA HIS A 91 -9.68 -5.69 5.40
C HIS A 91 -10.84 -6.66 5.67
N CYS A 92 -12.01 -6.18 6.11
CA CYS A 92 -13.26 -6.95 6.16
C CYS A 92 -14.04 -6.90 4.85
N ILE A 93 -13.72 -5.98 3.94
CA ILE A 93 -14.35 -5.88 2.62
C ILE A 93 -13.80 -7.02 1.75
N LYS A 94 -14.65 -7.99 1.44
CA LYS A 94 -14.30 -9.11 0.55
C LYS A 94 -14.27 -8.62 -0.89
N VAL A 95 -13.29 -9.09 -1.65
CA VAL A 95 -13.25 -8.93 -3.11
C VAL A 95 -13.19 -10.31 -3.75
N GLU A 96 -13.48 -10.40 -5.04
CA GLU A 96 -13.58 -11.71 -5.71
C GLU A 96 -12.20 -12.31 -5.96
N ASN A 97 -11.24 -11.50 -6.40
CA ASN A 97 -9.98 -11.99 -6.95
C ASN A 97 -8.75 -11.35 -6.31
N PHE A 98 -7.62 -12.05 -6.37
CA PHE A 98 -6.31 -11.51 -6.01
C PHE A 98 -5.78 -10.57 -7.10
N GLY A 99 -5.07 -9.52 -6.71
CA GLY A 99 -4.47 -8.56 -7.64
C GLY A 99 -5.22 -7.24 -7.75
N TYR A 100 -4.75 -6.36 -8.63
CA TYR A 100 -5.23 -4.98 -8.73
C TYR A 100 -6.71 -4.91 -9.12
N LEU A 101 -7.44 -3.96 -8.53
CA LEU A 101 -8.86 -3.71 -8.83
C LEU A 101 -9.07 -2.93 -10.15
N ASN A 102 -8.30 -3.26 -11.18
CA ASN A 102 -8.39 -2.61 -12.48
C ASN A 102 -9.48 -3.29 -13.35
N SER A 103 -9.63 -2.80 -14.58
CA SER A 103 -10.57 -3.34 -15.57
C SER A 103 -10.10 -4.63 -16.26
N ASP A 104 -8.89 -5.11 -15.96
CA ASP A 104 -8.28 -6.27 -16.62
C ASP A 104 -8.44 -7.53 -15.78
N VAL A 105 -9.38 -8.38 -16.22
CA VAL A 105 -9.67 -9.70 -15.64
C VAL A 105 -8.44 -10.62 -15.70
N THR A 106 -7.47 -10.40 -16.59
CA THR A 106 -6.24 -11.23 -16.63
C THR A 106 -5.27 -10.95 -15.49
N SER A 107 -5.44 -9.81 -14.81
CA SER A 107 -4.67 -9.48 -13.60
C SER A 107 -5.34 -9.98 -12.31
N GLN A 108 -6.55 -10.54 -12.43
CA GLN A 108 -7.33 -11.14 -11.38
C GLN A 108 -6.97 -12.63 -11.30
N LEU A 109 -6.36 -13.01 -10.19
CA LEU A 109 -5.84 -14.36 -9.97
C LEU A 109 -6.66 -15.06 -8.89
N ASP A 110 -6.90 -16.36 -9.07
CA ASP A 110 -7.55 -17.20 -8.06
C ASP A 110 -6.59 -17.60 -6.94
N ASN A 111 -5.29 -17.32 -7.12
CA ASN A 111 -4.24 -17.78 -6.22
C ASN A 111 -3.24 -16.64 -5.93
N TRP A 112 -3.15 -16.28 -4.64
CA TRP A 112 -2.24 -15.26 -4.15
C TRP A 112 -0.76 -15.58 -4.40
N LEU A 113 -0.37 -16.85 -4.33
CA LEU A 113 1.00 -17.28 -4.60
C LEU A 113 1.40 -17.00 -6.06
N ILE A 114 0.46 -17.17 -7.00
CA ILE A 114 0.71 -16.83 -8.41
C ILE A 114 0.92 -15.31 -8.54
N TYR A 115 0.10 -14.50 -7.85
CA TYR A 115 0.28 -13.04 -7.83
C TYR A 115 1.65 -12.65 -7.30
N LEU A 116 2.07 -13.22 -6.17
CA LEU A 116 3.36 -12.91 -5.55
C LEU A 116 4.53 -13.36 -6.42
N THR A 117 4.44 -14.54 -7.04
CA THR A 117 5.47 -15.06 -7.94
C THR A 117 5.63 -14.15 -9.16
N ASN A 118 4.52 -13.76 -9.79
CA ASN A 118 4.54 -12.82 -10.91
C ASN A 118 5.12 -11.47 -10.51
N ARG A 119 4.76 -10.98 -9.32
CA ARG A 119 5.28 -9.73 -8.79
C ARG A 119 6.77 -9.81 -8.53
N PHE A 120 7.23 -10.87 -7.89
CA PHE A 120 8.64 -11.13 -7.60
C PHE A 120 9.46 -11.19 -8.89
N ASN A 121 9.04 -12.00 -9.86
CA ASN A 121 9.73 -12.13 -11.15
C ASN A 121 9.84 -10.79 -11.87
N LYS A 122 8.74 -10.01 -11.90
CA LYS A 122 8.78 -8.65 -12.46
C LYS A 122 9.78 -7.76 -11.71
N ARG A 123 9.81 -7.80 -10.38
CA ARG A 123 10.75 -6.98 -9.60
C ARG A 123 12.20 -7.37 -9.83
N VAL A 124 12.50 -8.67 -9.94
CA VAL A 124 13.85 -9.13 -10.27
C VAL A 124 14.31 -8.54 -11.61
N LEU A 125 13.45 -8.56 -12.62
CA LEU A 125 13.73 -7.95 -13.93
C LEU A 125 13.94 -6.44 -13.83
N ASP A 126 13.02 -5.73 -13.14
CA ASP A 126 13.09 -4.27 -12.98
C ASP A 126 14.36 -3.80 -12.23
N LEU A 127 14.96 -4.67 -11.40
CA LEU A 127 16.16 -4.37 -10.62
C LEU A 127 17.46 -4.59 -11.40
N GLY A 128 17.44 -5.36 -12.50
CA GLY A 128 18.63 -5.63 -13.30
C GLY A 128 19.75 -6.35 -12.54
N LEU A 129 19.41 -7.30 -11.67
CA LEU A 129 20.35 -7.99 -10.78
C LEU A 129 21.24 -8.99 -11.53
N ASN A 130 22.44 -9.25 -10.99
CA ASN A 130 23.27 -10.35 -11.45
C ASN A 130 22.71 -11.72 -11.00
N ILE A 131 23.19 -12.81 -11.61
CA ILE A 131 22.67 -14.17 -11.36
C ILE A 131 22.84 -14.61 -9.89
N GLU A 132 23.91 -14.21 -9.22
CA GLU A 132 24.14 -14.56 -7.80
C GLU A 132 23.05 -13.95 -6.91
N ASN A 133 22.75 -12.67 -7.12
CA ASN A 133 21.72 -11.95 -6.38
C ASN A 133 20.31 -12.46 -6.71
N ILE A 134 20.05 -12.85 -7.96
CA ILE A 134 18.80 -13.53 -8.35
C ILE A 134 18.64 -14.82 -7.55
N ASN A 135 19.69 -15.66 -7.50
CA ASN A 135 19.65 -16.94 -6.78
C ASN A 135 19.41 -16.74 -5.27
N LYS A 136 20.02 -15.73 -4.65
CA LYS A 136 19.79 -15.38 -3.23
C LYS A 136 18.33 -14.99 -2.99
N PHE A 137 17.76 -14.14 -3.85
CA PHE A 137 16.35 -13.76 -3.77
C PHE A 137 15.41 -14.94 -3.97
N GLU A 138 15.67 -15.81 -4.96
CA GLU A 138 14.88 -17.01 -5.18
C GLU A 138 14.93 -17.96 -3.99
N SER A 139 16.13 -18.16 -3.41
CA SER A 139 16.31 -18.99 -2.23
C SER A 139 15.52 -18.43 -1.05
N TYR A 140 15.59 -17.11 -0.81
CA TYR A 140 14.80 -16.44 0.22
C TYR A 140 13.31 -16.61 -0.04
N PHE A 141 12.84 -16.37 -1.26
CA PHE A 141 11.43 -16.45 -1.64
C PHE A 141 10.88 -17.87 -1.45
N LYS A 142 11.61 -18.89 -1.93
CA LYS A 142 11.23 -20.30 -1.79
C LYS A 142 11.22 -20.75 -0.32
N SER A 143 12.24 -20.36 0.46
CA SER A 143 12.35 -20.78 1.87
C SER A 143 11.34 -20.12 2.80
N ASN A 144 10.75 -18.98 2.38
CA ASN A 144 9.75 -18.25 3.15
C ASN A 144 8.34 -18.39 2.58
N LEU A 145 8.17 -19.17 1.51
CA LEU A 145 6.89 -19.35 0.85
C LEU A 145 5.86 -19.99 1.80
N ASP A 146 6.31 -20.93 2.62
CA ASP A 146 5.48 -21.60 3.64
C ASP A 146 4.89 -20.62 4.65
N ASN A 147 5.54 -19.47 4.89
CA ASN A 147 5.00 -18.42 5.76
C ASN A 147 3.79 -17.70 5.13
N LEU A 148 3.51 -17.88 3.84
CA LEU A 148 2.46 -17.18 3.09
C LEU A 148 1.23 -18.05 2.82
N ILE A 149 1.38 -19.37 2.88
CA ILE A 149 0.34 -20.32 2.53
C ILE A 149 -0.60 -20.47 3.73
N CYS A 150 -1.59 -19.60 3.80
CA CYS A 150 -2.84 -19.93 4.48
C CYS A 150 -3.75 -20.55 3.40
N GLU A 151 -4.01 -21.86 3.49
CA GLU A 151 -4.82 -22.58 2.50
C GLU A 151 -6.21 -21.95 2.30
N ASP A 152 -6.73 -21.28 3.33
CA ASP A 152 -8.02 -20.60 3.33
C ASP A 152 -7.93 -19.07 3.10
N LEU A 153 -6.81 -18.56 2.58
CA LEU A 153 -6.68 -17.14 2.30
C LEU A 153 -7.72 -16.71 1.26
N LYS A 154 -8.61 -15.81 1.66
CA LYS A 154 -9.57 -15.16 0.76
C LYS A 154 -9.12 -13.73 0.50
N PRO A 155 -9.22 -13.24 -0.74
CA PRO A 155 -8.81 -11.88 -1.05
C PRO A 155 -9.75 -10.89 -0.34
N VAL A 156 -9.13 -9.98 0.40
CA VAL A 156 -9.81 -8.82 0.98
C VAL A 156 -9.25 -7.56 0.35
N LEU A 157 -10.01 -6.48 0.41
CA LEU A 157 -9.59 -5.19 -0.10
C LEU A 157 -8.37 -4.71 0.70
N MET A 158 -7.26 -4.46 0.00
CA MET A 158 -6.08 -3.79 0.53
C MET A 158 -5.92 -2.44 -0.15
N HIS A 159 -5.34 -1.50 0.58
CA HIS A 159 -4.94 -0.20 0.03
C HIS A 159 -3.65 -0.34 -0.81
N HIS A 160 -2.70 -1.16 -0.37
CA HIS A 160 -1.44 -1.50 -1.04
C HIS A 160 -0.45 -0.32 -1.25
N ASP A 161 -0.75 0.86 -0.71
CA ASP A 161 0.17 2.00 -0.65
C ASP A 161 0.02 2.81 0.65
N LEU A 162 -0.12 2.10 1.78
CA LEU A 162 -0.19 2.69 3.12
C LEU A 162 1.13 3.34 3.51
N LYS A 163 1.23 4.64 3.23
CA LYS A 163 2.33 5.52 3.63
C LYS A 163 1.75 6.72 4.38
N PRO A 164 2.56 7.42 5.20
CA PRO A 164 2.13 8.59 5.96
C PRO A 164 1.25 9.59 5.18
N ALA A 165 1.64 9.91 3.95
CA ALA A 165 0.92 10.85 3.08
C ALA A 165 -0.50 10.43 2.67
N ASN A 166 -0.85 9.15 2.80
CA ASN A 166 -2.13 8.58 2.40
C ASN A 166 -3.07 8.28 3.59
N ILE A 167 -2.62 8.61 4.80
CA ILE A 167 -3.37 8.41 6.05
C ILE A 167 -3.61 9.79 6.63
N ILE A 168 -4.86 10.24 6.66
CA ILE A 168 -5.24 11.58 7.08
C ILE A 168 -5.85 11.54 8.48
N VAL A 169 -5.28 12.32 9.40
CA VAL A 169 -5.87 12.62 10.70
C VAL A 169 -6.82 13.79 10.52
N THR A 170 -8.12 13.54 10.69
CA THR A 170 -9.15 14.56 10.57
C THR A 170 -9.19 15.47 11.81
N PRO A 171 -9.82 16.66 11.75
CA PRO A 171 -9.94 17.56 12.92
C PRO A 171 -10.56 16.92 14.17
N ASN A 172 -11.35 15.86 14.01
CA ASN A 172 -11.97 15.12 15.10
C ASN A 172 -11.09 13.95 15.61
N ASN A 173 -9.82 13.88 15.21
CA ASN A 173 -8.89 12.77 15.46
C ASN A 173 -9.26 11.41 14.84
N ASP A 174 -10.29 11.34 13.98
CA ASP A 174 -10.53 10.14 13.18
C ASP A 174 -9.46 9.97 12.10
N ILE A 175 -9.29 8.74 11.62
CA ILE A 175 -8.47 8.45 10.44
C ILE A 175 -9.34 8.36 9.19
N ALA A 176 -8.85 8.92 8.10
CA ALA A 176 -9.33 8.71 6.76
C ALA A 176 -8.20 8.21 5.85
N LEU A 177 -8.52 7.34 4.89
CA LEU A 177 -7.56 6.85 3.91
C LEU A 177 -7.83 7.50 2.55
N ILE A 178 -6.78 7.83 1.80
CA ILE A 178 -6.86 8.48 0.48
C ILE A 178 -5.92 7.79 -0.51
N ASP A 179 -6.08 8.06 -1.81
CA ASP A 179 -5.16 7.60 -2.87
C ASP A 179 -5.16 6.07 -3.07
N PHE A 180 -6.32 5.52 -3.43
CA PHE A 180 -6.55 4.08 -3.64
C PHE A 180 -6.14 3.56 -5.04
N ASP A 181 -5.28 4.29 -5.76
CA ASP A 181 -4.92 3.95 -7.16
C ASP A 181 -4.06 2.68 -7.31
N ARG A 182 -3.64 2.10 -6.17
CA ARG A 182 -2.95 0.81 -6.06
C ARG A 182 -3.77 -0.28 -5.37
N ALA A 183 -5.02 -0.01 -5.00
CA ALA A 183 -5.83 -0.96 -4.26
C ALA A 183 -5.97 -2.31 -4.99
N CYS A 184 -5.97 -3.39 -4.21
CA CYS A 184 -5.98 -4.75 -4.75
C CYS A 184 -6.63 -5.73 -3.77
N GLY A 185 -7.03 -6.88 -4.29
CA GLY A 185 -7.37 -8.03 -3.46
C GLY A 185 -6.14 -8.79 -3.01
N GLY A 186 -6.03 -9.12 -1.72
CA GLY A 186 -4.92 -9.93 -1.23
C GLY A 186 -4.85 -10.16 0.26
N ASP A 187 -3.65 -10.55 0.70
CA ASP A 187 -3.35 -10.83 2.10
C ASP A 187 -3.14 -9.52 2.88
N PRO A 188 -4.00 -9.19 3.87
CA PRO A 188 -3.93 -7.92 4.58
C PRO A 188 -2.60 -7.67 5.30
N VAL A 189 -1.81 -8.73 5.55
CA VAL A 189 -0.46 -8.58 6.12
C VAL A 189 0.50 -7.82 5.18
N SER A 190 0.25 -7.83 3.87
CA SER A 190 0.99 -7.01 2.91
C SER A 190 0.83 -5.51 3.18
N ASP A 191 -0.36 -5.07 3.58
CA ASP A 191 -0.63 -3.68 3.98
C ASP A 191 0.05 -3.33 5.31
N LEU A 192 0.03 -4.26 6.28
CA LEU A 192 0.76 -4.10 7.53
C LEU A 192 2.26 -3.95 7.30
N ALA A 193 2.84 -4.71 6.37
CA ALA A 193 4.25 -4.60 6.01
C ALA A 193 4.59 -3.25 5.36
N LYS A 194 3.70 -2.75 4.49
CA LYS A 194 3.84 -1.42 3.92
C LYS A 194 3.82 -0.36 5.02
N LEU A 195 2.87 -0.46 5.96
CA LEU A 195 2.73 0.47 7.08
C LEU A 195 3.94 0.41 8.03
N TYR A 196 4.39 -0.79 8.40
CA TYR A 196 5.59 -1.02 9.23
C TYR A 196 6.82 -0.32 8.64
N SER A 197 7.03 -0.50 7.34
CA SER A 197 8.15 0.07 6.61
C SER A 197 8.06 1.59 6.44
N ARG A 198 6.88 2.09 6.09
CA ARG A 198 6.67 3.48 5.62
C ARG A 198 6.33 4.46 6.73
N THR A 199 5.66 3.98 7.77
CA THR A 199 5.19 4.79 8.90
C THR A 199 6.04 4.48 10.13
N PHE A 200 6.19 3.21 10.51
CA PHE A 200 6.95 2.81 11.70
C PHE A 200 8.45 2.59 11.44
N HIS A 201 8.93 2.92 10.24
CA HIS A 201 10.35 2.89 9.86
C HIS A 201 11.08 1.56 10.12
N ARG A 202 10.34 0.45 10.17
CA ARG A 202 10.86 -0.88 10.54
C ARG A 202 11.43 -0.96 11.95
N GLU A 203 10.87 -0.19 12.86
CA GLU A 203 11.26 -0.20 14.27
C GLU A 203 10.22 -0.99 15.07
N GLU A 204 10.69 -1.93 15.88
CA GLU A 204 9.86 -2.72 16.81
C GLU A 204 9.58 -1.90 18.08
N THR A 205 8.92 -0.76 17.91
CA THR A 205 8.59 0.16 19.02
C THR A 205 7.33 -0.29 19.76
N ASN A 206 7.11 0.27 20.95
CA ASN A 206 5.88 0.04 21.71
C ASN A 206 4.64 0.48 20.93
N GLU A 207 4.73 1.57 20.17
CA GLU A 207 3.65 2.06 19.31
C GLU A 207 3.31 1.08 18.20
N TRP A 208 4.32 0.48 17.57
CA TRP A 208 4.13 -0.53 16.54
C TRP A 208 3.41 -1.76 17.10
N PHE A 209 3.90 -2.32 18.20
CA PHE A 209 3.25 -3.48 18.83
C PHE A 209 1.85 -3.15 19.35
N PHE A 210 1.66 -1.98 19.96
CA PHE A 210 0.34 -1.54 20.41
C PHE A 210 -0.66 -1.46 19.24
N PHE A 211 -0.26 -0.84 18.12
CA PHE A 211 -1.07 -0.80 16.91
C PHE A 211 -1.38 -2.22 16.40
N LEU A 212 -0.35 -3.06 16.30
CA LEU A 212 -0.46 -4.40 15.72
C LEU A 212 -1.38 -5.30 16.56
N GLU A 213 -1.25 -5.27 17.89
CA GLU A 213 -2.14 -6.00 18.80
C GLU A 213 -3.58 -5.50 18.71
N ARG A 214 -3.78 -4.19 18.61
CA ARG A 214 -5.11 -3.61 18.42
C ARG A 214 -5.74 -4.07 17.11
N TYR A 215 -4.95 -4.12 16.03
CA TYR A 215 -5.37 -4.59 14.71
C TYR A 215 -5.67 -6.10 14.69
N LEU A 216 -4.82 -6.92 15.32
CA LEU A 216 -4.99 -8.37 15.36
C LEU A 216 -6.08 -8.82 16.33
N GLY A 217 -6.40 -8.01 17.34
CA GLY A 217 -7.26 -8.40 18.46
C GLY A 217 -6.62 -9.44 19.40
N LYS A 218 -5.32 -9.68 19.25
CA LYS A 218 -4.51 -10.61 20.05
C LYS A 218 -3.07 -10.12 20.13
N THR A 219 -2.32 -10.66 21.08
CA THR A 219 -0.87 -10.45 21.19
C THR A 219 -0.16 -10.85 19.90
N THR A 220 0.85 -10.06 19.54
CA THR A 220 1.69 -10.30 18.37
C THR A 220 2.49 -11.60 18.55
N ASP A 221 2.50 -12.46 17.53
CA ASP A 221 3.29 -13.69 17.50
C ASP A 221 4.47 -13.60 16.52
N LYS A 222 5.40 -14.56 16.58
CA LYS A 222 6.58 -14.56 15.71
C LYS A 222 6.22 -14.81 14.24
N ASP A 223 5.10 -15.47 13.98
CA ASP A 223 4.73 -15.86 12.62
C ASP A 223 4.13 -14.67 11.85
N ILE A 224 3.34 -13.80 12.50
CA ILE A 224 2.91 -12.56 11.88
C ILE A 224 4.11 -11.65 11.55
N MET A 225 5.11 -11.54 12.42
CA MET A 225 6.29 -10.71 12.16
C MET A 225 7.13 -11.23 10.98
N LYS A 226 7.30 -12.55 10.85
CA LYS A 226 7.94 -13.15 9.66
C LYS A 226 7.19 -12.83 8.37
N ARG A 227 5.85 -12.88 8.39
CA ARG A 227 5.01 -12.53 7.23
C ARG A 227 5.17 -11.05 6.86
N ILE A 228 5.18 -10.18 7.86
CA ILE A 228 5.42 -8.74 7.69
C ILE A 228 6.80 -8.49 7.06
N GLU A 229 7.85 -9.16 7.54
CA GLU A 229 9.19 -9.04 6.97
C GLU A 229 9.24 -9.51 5.51
N PHE A 230 8.61 -10.65 5.20
CA PHE A 230 8.55 -11.16 3.83
C PHE A 230 7.91 -10.14 2.86
N TYR A 231 6.76 -9.57 3.23
CA TYR A 231 6.12 -8.56 2.38
C TYR A 231 6.91 -7.26 2.31
N ASP A 232 7.60 -6.85 3.38
CA ASP A 232 8.47 -5.67 3.36
C ASP A 232 9.65 -5.86 2.40
N VAL A 233 10.23 -7.05 2.29
CA VAL A 233 11.24 -7.36 1.25
C VAL A 233 10.66 -7.12 -0.14
N LEU A 234 9.46 -7.63 -0.45
CA LEU A 234 8.81 -7.41 -1.75
C LEU A 234 8.48 -5.94 -2.01
N HIS A 235 7.98 -5.21 -1.01
CA HIS A 235 7.72 -3.77 -1.10
C HIS A 235 9.02 -2.97 -1.28
N SER A 236 10.10 -3.43 -0.66
CA SER A 236 11.45 -2.84 -0.75
C SER A 236 12.01 -2.98 -2.16
N MET A 237 11.90 -4.18 -2.77
CA MET A 237 12.25 -4.38 -4.19
C MET A 237 11.48 -3.41 -5.08
N GLY A 238 10.18 -3.24 -4.79
CA GLY A 238 9.34 -2.32 -5.54
C GLY A 238 9.69 -0.85 -5.39
N SER A 239 10.17 -0.45 -4.22
CA SER A 239 10.62 0.91 -3.95
C SER A 239 11.92 1.24 -4.70
N ILE A 240 12.84 0.27 -4.80
CA ILE A 240 14.08 0.41 -5.57
C ILE A 240 13.77 0.48 -7.07
N ALA A 241 12.96 -0.45 -7.59
CA ALA A 241 12.53 -0.44 -8.99
C ALA A 241 11.84 0.88 -9.38
N TYR A 242 11.00 1.42 -8.49
CA TYR A 242 10.35 2.71 -8.71
C TYR A 242 11.36 3.87 -8.79
N TYR A 243 12.37 3.89 -7.91
CA TYR A 243 13.44 4.89 -7.97
C TYR A 243 14.26 4.80 -9.26
N ASN A 244 14.60 3.58 -9.71
CA ASN A 244 15.32 3.37 -10.97
C ASN A 244 14.55 3.97 -12.17
N SER A 245 13.22 3.90 -12.15
CA SER A 245 12.36 4.46 -13.20
C SER A 245 12.06 5.96 -13.01
N ASN A 246 12.12 6.46 -11.77
CA ASN A 246 11.73 7.83 -11.41
C ASN A 246 12.75 8.44 -10.43
N PRO A 247 13.98 8.73 -10.89
CA PRO A 247 15.03 9.19 -10.01
C PRO A 247 14.71 10.57 -9.42
N SER A 248 14.64 10.65 -8.09
CA SER A 248 14.56 11.92 -7.35
C SER A 248 15.21 11.78 -5.98
N LEU A 249 15.63 12.89 -5.35
CA LEU A 249 16.20 12.86 -4.00
C LEU A 249 15.24 12.24 -2.97
N LYS A 250 13.94 12.54 -3.09
CA LYS A 250 12.88 11.96 -2.24
C LYS A 250 12.86 10.43 -2.35
N TYR A 251 12.88 9.90 -3.57
CA TYR A 251 12.82 8.45 -3.81
C TYR A 251 14.16 7.75 -3.56
N LYS A 252 15.29 8.47 -3.68
CA LYS A 252 16.62 7.95 -3.36
C LYS A 252 16.71 7.51 -1.91
N LYS A 253 16.33 8.37 -0.95
CA LYS A 253 16.34 8.01 0.49
C LYS A 253 15.51 6.76 0.78
N ILE A 254 14.36 6.63 0.13
CA ILE A 254 13.48 5.49 0.24
C ILE A 254 14.14 4.21 -0.31
N ALA A 255 14.75 4.31 -1.50
CA ALA A 255 15.44 3.21 -2.15
C ALA A 255 16.68 2.76 -1.36
N ASP A 256 17.47 3.70 -0.83
CA ASP A 256 18.66 3.39 -0.03
C ASP A 256 18.30 2.67 1.28
N ASN A 257 17.21 3.08 1.93
CA ASN A 257 16.67 2.36 3.10
C ASN A 257 16.18 0.95 2.72
N ALA A 258 15.52 0.81 1.57
CA ALA A 258 15.08 -0.49 1.05
C ALA A 258 16.27 -1.41 0.71
N LYS A 259 17.34 -0.89 0.10
CA LYS A 259 18.57 -1.64 -0.19
C LYS A 259 19.24 -2.13 1.09
N THR A 260 19.36 -1.26 2.10
CA THR A 260 19.92 -1.61 3.41
C THR A 260 19.12 -2.71 4.08
N HIS A 261 17.79 -2.61 4.06
CA HIS A 261 16.92 -3.64 4.63
C HIS A 261 17.08 -4.98 3.89
N ILE A 262 17.02 -4.99 2.56
CA ILE A 262 17.19 -6.22 1.77
C ILE A 262 18.57 -6.83 1.98
N ARG A 263 19.64 -6.02 2.04
CA ARG A 263 21.00 -6.51 2.34
C ARG A 263 21.02 -7.25 3.68
N ARG A 264 20.35 -6.73 4.71
CA ARG A 264 20.29 -7.36 6.03
C ARG A 264 19.57 -8.71 6.02
N ILE A 265 18.46 -8.81 5.28
CA ILE A 265 17.57 -9.99 5.33
C ILE A 265 17.99 -11.07 4.33
N VAL A 266 18.35 -10.68 3.10
CA VAL A 266 18.62 -11.60 1.99
C VAL A 266 20.13 -11.74 1.71
N ASN A 267 20.98 -10.98 2.43
CA ASN A 267 22.43 -10.96 2.25
C ASN A 267 22.86 -10.58 0.81
N LEU A 268 22.27 -9.51 0.30
CA LEU A 268 22.44 -9.02 -1.06
C LEU A 268 23.35 -7.80 -1.19
N GLU A 269 24.09 -7.73 -2.28
CA GLU A 269 24.86 -6.56 -2.69
C GLU A 269 24.17 -5.87 -3.88
N PHE A 270 24.00 -4.55 -3.83
CA PHE A 270 23.29 -3.74 -4.82
C PHE A 270 24.24 -2.75 -5.49
#